data_AF-A0A9D6YXC7-F1
#
_entry.id   AF-A0A9D6YXC7-F1
#
_cell.length_a   1.000
_cell.length_b   1.000
_cell.length_c   1.000
_cell.angle_alpha   90.00
_cell.angle_beta   90.00
_cell.angle_gamma   90.00
#
_symmetry.space_group_name_H-M   'P 1'
#
loop_
_entity.id
_entity.type
_entity.pdbx_description
1 polymer ?
#
loop_
_entity_poly.entity_id
_entity_poly.type
_entity_poly.pdbx_seq_one_letter_code
_entity_poly.pdbx_strand_id
1 'polypeptide(L)'
;MKKFGIVASVLAFPYLAFAQVSGNVSNLDGIFRFIKRLLDTVLPLIIALTVVWFVWGLFRMFTASDEEKKEKAKSTIIYGVIALFVMISIWGLVNILYNTFQLDSTNRSNQVQQQLPNLPS
;
A
#
# COMPACT_ATOMS: atom_id res chain seq x y z
N MET A 1 32.44 21.65 2.04
CA MET A 1 31.40 21.01 1.20
C MET A 1 31.18 19.50 1.48
N LYS A 2 31.85 18.89 2.48
CA LYS A 2 31.77 17.43 2.76
C LYS A 2 30.52 16.99 3.56
N LYS A 3 29.80 17.95 4.16
CA LYS A 3 28.68 17.73 5.09
C LYS A 3 27.33 17.40 4.43
N PHE A 4 27.21 17.55 3.11
CA PHE A 4 26.00 17.20 2.36
C PHE A 4 25.87 15.70 2.07
N GLY A 5 26.99 14.96 1.98
CA GLY A 5 26.97 13.52 1.71
C GLY A 5 26.37 12.70 2.86
N ILE A 6 26.58 13.13 4.10
CA ILE A 6 26.08 12.42 5.30
C ILE A 6 24.57 12.58 5.41
N VAL A 7 24.04 13.76 5.14
CA VAL A 7 22.59 14.04 5.20
C VAL A 7 21.83 13.22 4.16
N ALA A 8 22.37 13.11 2.94
CA ALA A 8 21.76 12.30 1.88
C ALA A 8 21.73 10.81 2.25
N SER A 9 22.80 10.29 2.87
CA SER A 9 22.88 8.88 3.26
C SER A 9 21.92 8.55 4.42
N VAL A 10 21.77 9.45 5.40
CA VAL A 10 20.83 9.28 6.52
C VAL A 10 19.37 9.33 6.03
N LEU A 11 19.05 10.18 5.05
CA LEU A 11 17.70 10.24 4.47
C LEU A 11 17.39 9.05 3.55
N ALA A 12 18.39 8.46 2.90
CA ALA A 12 18.22 7.27 2.06
C ALA A 12 18.18 5.96 2.86
N PHE A 13 18.74 5.94 4.08
CA PHE A 13 18.83 4.75 4.94
C PHE A 13 17.48 4.08 5.25
N PRO A 14 16.40 4.84 5.58
CA PRO A 14 15.08 4.26 5.79
C PRO A 14 14.56 3.57 4.53
N TYR A 15 14.71 4.20 3.35
CA TYR A 15 14.25 3.63 2.08
C TYR A 15 14.97 2.32 1.73
N LEU A 16 16.26 2.19 2.06
CA LEU A 16 17.02 0.96 1.86
C LEU A 16 16.65 -0.12 2.90
N ALA A 17 16.34 0.27 4.14
CA ALA A 17 15.85 -0.66 5.16
C ALA A 17 14.49 -1.28 4.76
N PHE A 18 13.63 -0.54 4.07
CA PHE A 18 12.40 -1.07 3.48
C PHE A 18 12.64 -1.96 2.24
N ALA A 19 13.84 -1.93 1.64
CA ALA A 19 14.19 -2.75 0.47
C ALA A 19 14.85 -4.10 0.82
N GLN A 20 15.19 -4.36 2.09
CA GLN A 20 15.86 -5.60 2.48
C GLN A 20 14.91 -6.81 2.39
N VAL A 21 14.97 -7.50 1.25
CA VAL A 21 14.37 -8.82 1.04
C VAL A 21 15.16 -9.85 1.83
N SER A 22 14.74 -10.09 3.07
CA SER A 22 15.14 -11.28 3.84
C SER A 22 13.97 -12.27 3.82
N GLY A 23 14.09 -13.29 2.98
CA GLY A 23 13.10 -14.36 2.86
C GLY A 23 13.68 -15.55 2.08
N ASN A 24 13.74 -16.71 2.73
CA ASN A 24 14.01 -17.98 2.05
C ASN A 24 12.86 -18.26 1.06
N VAL A 25 13.10 -18.04 -0.23
CA VAL A 25 12.18 -18.37 -1.33
C VAL A 25 12.36 -19.84 -1.71
N SER A 26 11.94 -20.73 -0.82
CA SER A 26 12.05 -22.19 -1.03
C SER A 26 10.70 -22.85 -1.34
N ASN A 27 9.58 -22.14 -1.15
CA ASN A 27 8.21 -22.65 -1.27
C ASN A 27 7.28 -21.64 -1.95
N LEU A 28 6.12 -22.10 -2.44
CA LEU A 28 5.05 -21.26 -3.02
C LEU A 28 4.67 -20.10 -2.08
N ASP A 29 4.57 -20.36 -0.77
CA ASP A 29 4.30 -19.32 0.25
C ASP A 29 5.38 -18.23 0.31
N GLY A 30 6.64 -18.59 0.03
CA GLY A 30 7.74 -17.62 -0.10
C GLY A 30 7.56 -16.69 -1.30
N ILE A 31 7.07 -17.20 -2.43
CA ILE A 31 6.77 -16.40 -3.64
C ILE A 31 5.61 -15.44 -3.37
N PHE A 32 4.53 -15.92 -2.74
CA PHE A 32 3.40 -15.06 -2.36
C PHE A 32 3.82 -13.96 -1.38
N ARG A 33 4.65 -14.26 -0.36
CA ARG A 33 5.21 -13.24 0.55
C ARG A 33 6.11 -12.24 -0.14
N PHE A 34 6.93 -12.70 -1.09
CA PHE A 34 7.80 -11.81 -1.87
C PHE A 34 6.98 -10.83 -2.71
N ILE A 35 6.00 -11.34 -3.46
CA ILE A 35 5.07 -10.54 -4.27
C ILE A 35 4.32 -9.56 -3.37
N LYS A 36 3.78 -10.02 -2.22
CA LYS A 36 3.06 -9.15 -1.28
C LYS A 36 3.94 -7.99 -0.79
N ARG A 37 5.18 -8.26 -0.37
CA ARG A 37 6.12 -7.20 0.07
C ARG A 37 6.47 -6.22 -1.04
N LEU A 38 6.62 -6.73 -2.27
CA LEU A 38 6.88 -5.89 -3.45
C LEU A 38 5.69 -4.97 -3.72
N LEU A 39 4.47 -5.50 -3.70
CA LEU A 39 3.24 -4.72 -3.82
C LEU A 39 3.12 -3.72 -2.66
N ASP A 40 3.27 -4.14 -1.40
CA ASP A 40 3.16 -3.24 -0.23
C ASP A 40 4.15 -2.05 -0.30
N THR A 41 5.27 -2.19 -1.01
CA THR A 41 6.25 -1.11 -1.22
C THR A 41 5.94 -0.25 -2.44
N VAL A 42 5.57 -0.87 -3.57
CA VAL A 42 5.34 -0.18 -4.84
C VAL A 42 3.96 0.48 -4.89
N LEU A 43 2.95 -0.13 -4.28
CA LEU A 43 1.57 0.33 -4.26
C LEU A 43 1.42 1.74 -3.66
N PRO A 44 1.96 2.08 -2.46
CA PRO A 44 1.88 3.44 -1.93
C PRO A 44 2.60 4.47 -2.81
N LEU A 45 3.66 4.08 -3.52
CA LEU A 45 4.33 4.96 -4.48
C LEU A 45 3.43 5.30 -5.68
N ILE A 46 2.74 4.31 -6.23
CA ILE A 46 1.78 4.49 -7.33
C ILE A 46 0.60 5.36 -6.86
N ILE A 47 0.02 5.08 -5.68
CA ILE A 47 -1.08 5.88 -5.13
C ILE A 47 -0.67 7.35 -5.03
N ALA A 48 0.52 7.62 -4.47
CA ALA A 48 1.02 8.99 -4.35
C ALA A 48 1.13 9.67 -5.73
N LEU A 49 1.68 8.98 -6.73
CA LEU A 49 1.79 9.51 -8.09
C LEU A 49 0.41 9.76 -8.73
N THR A 50 -0.53 8.81 -8.57
CA THR A 50 -1.90 8.89 -9.08
C THR A 50 -2.65 10.05 -8.46
N VAL A 51 -2.54 10.27 -7.15
CA VAL A 51 -3.18 11.40 -6.45
C VAL A 51 -2.66 12.73 -6.97
N VAL A 52 -1.34 12.85 -7.18
CA VAL A 52 -0.75 14.07 -7.76
C VAL A 52 -1.27 14.32 -9.18
N TRP A 53 -1.30 13.28 -10.02
CA TRP A 53 -1.86 13.37 -11.38
C TRP A 53 -3.34 13.73 -11.39
N PHE A 54 -4.12 13.15 -10.48
CA PHE A 54 -5.54 13.43 -10.33
C PHE A 54 -5.79 14.89 -9.94
N VAL A 55 -5.07 15.40 -8.93
CA VAL A 55 -5.18 16.80 -8.48
C VAL A 55 -4.76 17.77 -9.60
N TRP A 56 -3.71 17.45 -10.36
CA TRP A 56 -3.34 18.25 -11.53
C TRP A 56 -4.47 18.26 -12.58
N GLY A 57 -5.05 17.10 -12.90
CA GLY A 57 -6.18 17.00 -13.82
C GLY A 57 -7.37 17.89 -13.40
N LEU A 58 -7.70 17.91 -12.10
CA LEU A 58 -8.74 18.78 -11.55
C LEU A 58 -8.39 20.27 -11.75
N PHE A 59 -7.18 20.69 -11.38
CA PHE A 59 -6.73 22.08 -11.58
C PHE A 59 -6.83 22.52 -13.04
N ARG A 60 -6.42 21.64 -13.97
CA ARG A 60 -6.52 21.90 -15.42
C ARG A 60 -7.95 22.13 -15.86
N MET A 61 -8.92 21.41 -15.29
CA MET A 61 -10.34 21.55 -15.58
C MET A 61 -10.91 22.88 -15.09
N PHE A 62 -10.53 23.33 -13.89
CA PHE A 62 -11.00 24.60 -13.33
C PHE A 62 -10.41 25.83 -14.02
N THR A 63 -9.16 25.76 -14.47
CA THR A 63 -8.51 26.86 -15.21
C THR A 63 -8.85 26.88 -16.70
N ALA A 64 -9.49 25.84 -17.25
CA ALA A 64 -9.84 25.78 -18.66
C ALA A 64 -11.03 26.70 -19.00
N SER A 65 -10.77 27.82 -19.68
CA SER A 65 -11.80 28.70 -20.23
C SER A 65 -12.29 28.26 -21.62
N ASP A 66 -11.42 27.64 -22.43
CA ASP A 66 -11.75 27.16 -23.78
C ASP A 66 -12.40 25.77 -23.77
N GLU A 67 -13.35 25.56 -24.69
CA GLU A 67 -14.10 24.32 -24.85
C GLU A 67 -13.19 23.11 -25.15
N GLU A 68 -12.17 23.31 -25.98
CA GLU A 68 -11.18 22.27 -26.32
C GLU A 68 -10.30 21.86 -25.12
N LYS A 69 -9.97 22.83 -24.24
CA LYS A 69 -9.20 22.57 -23.02
C LYS A 69 -10.05 21.87 -21.96
N LYS A 70 -11.35 22.16 -21.91
CA LYS A 70 -12.30 21.46 -21.04
C LYS A 70 -12.47 20.01 -21.46
N GLU A 71 -12.54 19.73 -22.76
CA GLU A 71 -12.65 18.35 -23.25
C GLU A 71 -11.42 17.51 -22.89
N LYS A 72 -10.21 18.07 -23.12
CA LYS A 72 -8.94 17.43 -22.73
C LYS A 72 -8.79 17.26 -21.21
N ALA A 73 -9.29 18.21 -20.42
CA ALA A 73 -9.27 18.10 -18.96
C ALA A 73 -10.27 17.04 -18.45
N LYS A 74 -11.46 16.95 -19.05
CA LYS A 74 -12.46 15.91 -18.72
C LYS A 74 -11.91 14.51 -18.96
N SER A 75 -11.26 14.25 -20.09
CA SER A 75 -10.68 12.94 -20.37
C SER A 75 -9.60 12.59 -19.33
N THR A 76 -8.74 13.54 -18.98
CA THR A 76 -7.72 13.38 -17.92
C THR A 76 -8.35 13.01 -16.57
N ILE A 77 -9.44 13.68 -16.18
CA ILE A 77 -10.17 13.36 -14.94
C ILE A 77 -10.77 11.96 -14.99
N ILE A 78 -11.39 11.57 -16.11
CA ILE A 78 -11.99 10.23 -16.27
C ILE A 78 -10.93 9.15 -16.06
N TYR A 79 -9.74 9.28 -16.66
CA TYR A 79 -8.65 8.34 -16.44
C TYR A 79 -8.20 8.29 -14.98
N GLY A 80 -8.14 9.45 -14.30
CA GLY A 80 -7.84 9.52 -12.87
C GLY A 80 -8.89 8.85 -11.99
N VAL A 81 -10.18 9.05 -12.30
CA VAL A 81 -11.30 8.40 -11.58
C VAL A 81 -11.29 6.89 -11.78
N ILE A 82 -11.03 6.41 -13.01
CA ILE A 82 -10.90 4.97 -13.29
C ILE A 82 -9.76 4.36 -12.47
N ALA A 83 -8.60 5.02 -12.44
CA ALA A 83 -7.46 4.56 -11.64
C ALA A 83 -7.82 4.47 -10.15
N LEU A 84 -8.47 5.50 -9.60
CA LEU A 84 -8.91 5.54 -8.20
C LEU A 84 -9.95 4.43 -7.92
N PHE A 85 -10.89 4.22 -8.82
CA PHE A 85 -11.93 3.21 -8.69
C PHE A 85 -11.33 1.79 -8.62
N VAL A 86 -10.41 1.47 -9.54
CA VAL A 86 -9.71 0.17 -9.53
C VAL A 86 -8.94 -0.02 -8.22
N MET A 87 -8.25 1.03 -7.76
CA MET A 87 -7.48 1.01 -6.51
C MET A 87 -8.34 0.64 -5.30
N ILE A 88 -9.47 1.33 -5.13
CA ILE A 88 -10.40 1.11 -4.02
C ILE A 88 -11.09 -0.24 -4.16
N SER A 89 -11.48 -0.61 -5.39
CA SER A 89 -12.17 -1.87 -5.67
C SER A 89 -11.33 -3.08 -5.29
N ILE A 90 -10.03 -3.09 -5.64
CA ILE A 90 -9.13 -4.19 -5.27
C ILE A 90 -9.00 -4.30 -3.75
N TRP A 91 -8.79 -3.19 -3.04
CA TRP A 91 -8.63 -3.21 -1.58
C TRP A 91 -9.92 -3.62 -0.87
N GLY A 92 -11.06 -3.10 -1.32
CA GLY A 92 -12.38 -3.47 -0.80
C GLY A 92 -12.71 -4.94 -1.04
N LEU A 93 -12.44 -5.46 -2.24
CA LEU A 93 -12.65 -6.86 -2.58
C LEU A 93 -11.75 -7.78 -1.74
N VAL A 94 -10.45 -7.46 -1.64
CA VAL A 94 -9.50 -8.24 -0.81
C VAL A 94 -9.96 -8.27 0.65
N ASN A 95 -10.43 -7.15 1.19
CA ASN A 95 -10.92 -7.08 2.57
C ASN A 95 -12.19 -7.93 2.77
N ILE A 96 -13.11 -7.92 1.81
CA ILE A 96 -14.31 -8.77 1.85
C ILE A 96 -13.92 -10.24 1.81
N LEU A 97 -13.01 -10.64 0.92
CA LEU A 97 -12.52 -12.02 0.84
C LEU A 97 -11.83 -12.43 2.14
N TYR A 98 -10.96 -11.59 2.69
CA TYR A 98 -10.26 -11.85 3.95
C TYR A 98 -11.23 -12.10 5.11
N ASN A 99 -12.27 -11.25 5.23
CA ASN A 99 -13.28 -11.36 6.27
C ASN A 99 -14.21 -12.56 6.06
N THR A 100 -14.56 -12.88 4.82
CA THR A 100 -15.47 -13.97 4.48
C THR A 100 -14.84 -15.34 4.77
N PHE A 101 -13.55 -15.50 4.45
CA PHE A 101 -12.82 -16.73 4.70
C PHE A 101 -12.26 -16.86 6.13
N GLN A 102 -12.56 -15.89 7.02
CA GLN A 102 -12.14 -15.89 8.43
C GLN A 102 -10.65 -16.24 8.60
N LEU A 103 -9.79 -15.65 7.77
CA LEU A 103 -8.35 -15.85 7.86
C LEU A 103 -7.73 -15.25 9.14
N ASP A 104 -8.56 -14.60 9.96
CA ASP A 104 -8.28 -14.20 11.34
C ASP A 104 -8.38 -15.41 12.29
N SER A 105 -7.47 -16.37 12.09
CA SER A 105 -7.21 -17.41 13.09
C SER A 105 -6.39 -16.79 14.22
N THR A 106 -7.04 -15.92 14.99
CA THR A 106 -6.57 -15.50 16.31
C THR A 106 -6.38 -16.77 17.16
N ASN A 107 -5.11 -17.10 17.37
CA ASN A 107 -4.60 -18.18 18.19
C ASN A 107 -5.38 -18.32 19.52
N ARG A 108 -6.30 -19.29 19.58
CA ARG A 108 -6.98 -19.72 20.82
C ARG A 108 -6.08 -20.56 21.75
N SER A 109 -4.77 -20.51 21.59
CA SER A 109 -3.80 -21.25 22.43
C SER A 109 -3.43 -20.51 23.72
N ASN A 110 -3.65 -19.19 23.81
CA ASN A 110 -3.26 -18.40 24.99
C ASN A 110 -4.29 -18.37 26.14
N GLN A 111 -5.48 -18.95 25.95
CA GLN A 111 -6.54 -18.96 26.98
C GLN A 111 -6.51 -20.21 27.88
N VAL A 112 -5.91 -21.32 27.42
CA VAL A 112 -5.94 -22.60 28.15
C VAL A 112 -4.78 -22.73 29.16
N GLN A 113 -3.72 -21.92 29.04
CA GLN A 113 -2.54 -22.00 29.93
C GLN A 113 -2.59 -21.08 31.16
N GLN A 114 -3.57 -20.17 31.28
CA GLN A 114 -3.69 -19.26 32.43
C GLN A 114 -4.66 -19.76 33.53
N GLN A 115 -5.28 -20.92 33.36
CA GLN A 115 -6.11 -21.56 34.39
C GLN A 115 -5.52 -22.90 34.81
N LEU A 116 -4.37 -22.87 35.47
CA LEU A 116 -4.02 -23.91 36.45
C LEU A 116 -4.35 -23.33 37.82
N PRO A 117 -5.43 -23.80 38.49
CA PRO A 117 -5.74 -23.41 39.86
C PRO A 117 -4.53 -23.69 40.76
N ASN A 118 -4.15 -22.67 41.53
CA ASN A 118 -3.21 -22.78 42.63
C ASN A 118 -3.75 -23.77 43.67
N LEU A 119 -3.12 -24.94 43.77
CA LEU A 119 -3.38 -25.88 44.84
C LEU A 119 -2.87 -25.29 46.15
N PRO A 120 -3.68 -25.23 47.22
CA PRO A 120 -3.16 -24.93 48.55
C PRO A 120 -2.21 -26.04 49.00
N SER A 121 -1.14 -25.64 49.69
CA SER A 121 -0.09 -26.48 50.29
C SER A 121 -0.61 -27.49 51.29
#